data_AF-A0A7S0AYL5-F1
#
_entry.id   AF-A0A7S0AYL5-F1
#
_cell.length_a   1.000
_cell.length_b   1.000
_cell.length_c   1.000
_cell.angle_alpha   90.00
_cell.angle_beta   90.00
_cell.angle_gamma   90.00
#
_symmetry.space_group_name_H-M   'P 1'
#
loop_
_entity.id
_entity.type
_entity.pdbx_description
1 polymer ?
#
loop_
_entity_poly.entity_id
_entity_poly.type
_entity_poly.pdbx_seq_one_letter_code
_entity_poly.pdbx_strand_id
1 'polypeptide(L)'
;GGAGKAAPELQTQVTTATAAREENWLKLHQSLDEHFHRHVKRSSMCCFGKTAGCDVFMRIFLVQNPLGAALVQCHFMSSGLRTLFFQMEVCGALMLGALFFQSQGRAKNRQLPAACREGGEESIGEMLGQILAVGTAAMLLATLPAKLLNSMHHRRFKRFDYEGCPEWKRQLRNWRIQDRIIWVFGSLYCGFCIFFIIVFLANVSEEDHDKWFLTGVVAVVQDTILIPFVVALVVPLLAVVSISLVSKMKKVNKTDLVEERRAVILRSNGLRAETVGSV
;
A
#
# COMPACT_ATOMS: atom_id res chain seq x y z
N GLY A 1 -45.64 33.11 -19.59
CA GLY A 1 -44.84 32.39 -20.61
C GLY A 1 -43.54 33.13 -20.84
N GLY A 2 -42.45 32.73 -20.18
CA GLY A 2 -41.17 33.44 -20.27
C GLY A 2 -40.01 32.72 -19.57
N ALA A 3 -40.05 31.39 -19.45
CA ALA A 3 -39.01 30.59 -18.82
C ALA A 3 -38.67 29.42 -19.74
N GLY A 4 -37.72 29.59 -20.66
CA GLY A 4 -37.42 28.52 -21.62
C GLY A 4 -36.16 28.65 -22.47
N LYS A 5 -35.27 29.64 -22.25
CA LYS A 5 -34.11 29.86 -23.15
C LYS A 5 -32.72 29.84 -22.52
N ALA A 6 -32.58 29.65 -21.19
CA ALA A 6 -31.27 29.74 -20.51
C ALA A 6 -30.56 28.38 -20.31
N ALA A 7 -31.15 27.25 -20.68
CA ALA A 7 -30.57 25.92 -20.43
C ALA A 7 -29.38 25.48 -21.32
N PRO A 8 -29.25 25.88 -22.60
CA PRO A 8 -28.22 25.28 -23.46
C PRO A 8 -26.80 25.83 -23.21
N GLU A 9 -26.65 27.05 -22.71
CA GLU A 9 -25.33 27.66 -22.49
C GLU A 9 -24.55 27.02 -21.35
N LEU A 10 -25.25 26.57 -20.29
CA LEU A 10 -24.60 25.98 -19.13
C LEU A 10 -24.05 24.57 -19.40
N GLN A 11 -24.70 23.80 -20.29
CA GLN A 11 -24.22 22.47 -20.68
C GLN A 11 -22.91 22.54 -21.48
N THR A 12 -22.76 23.54 -22.34
CA THR A 12 -21.53 23.73 -23.16
C THR A 12 -20.33 24.12 -22.30
N GLN A 13 -20.52 24.85 -21.19
CA GLN A 13 -19.41 25.20 -20.30
C GLN A 13 -18.94 24.01 -19.44
N VAL A 14 -19.85 23.12 -19.03
CA VAL A 14 -19.48 21.96 -18.23
C VAL A 14 -18.70 20.93 -19.06
N THR A 15 -19.11 20.69 -20.32
CA THR A 15 -18.43 19.73 -21.21
C THR A 15 -17.03 20.16 -21.61
N THR A 16 -16.80 21.46 -21.79
CA THR A 16 -15.47 22.01 -22.09
C THR A 16 -14.52 21.89 -20.89
N ALA A 17 -15.01 22.11 -19.66
CA ALA A 17 -14.22 21.94 -18.46
C ALA A 17 -13.83 20.48 -18.17
N THR A 18 -14.72 19.51 -18.43
CA THR A 18 -14.42 18.09 -18.27
C THR A 18 -13.43 17.58 -19.32
N ALA A 19 -13.56 18.02 -20.58
CA ALA A 19 -12.63 17.66 -21.65
C ALA A 19 -11.21 18.18 -21.36
N ALA A 20 -11.08 19.44 -20.91
CA ALA A 20 -9.79 20.01 -20.51
C ALA A 20 -9.16 19.24 -19.32
N ARG A 21 -9.98 18.74 -18.39
CA ARG A 21 -9.51 17.93 -17.26
C ARG A 21 -9.01 16.56 -17.68
N GLU A 22 -9.70 15.88 -18.60
CA GLU A 22 -9.25 14.58 -19.15
C GLU A 22 -7.98 14.72 -19.98
N GLU A 23 -7.88 15.77 -20.78
CA GLU A 23 -6.68 16.06 -21.56
C GLU A 23 -5.48 16.34 -20.64
N ASN A 24 -5.67 17.14 -19.58
CA ASN A 24 -4.63 17.35 -18.57
C ASN A 24 -4.26 16.05 -17.85
N TRP A 25 -5.22 15.16 -17.61
CA TRP A 25 -4.95 13.86 -16.99
C TRP A 25 -4.11 12.97 -17.90
N LEU A 26 -4.44 12.89 -19.18
CA LEU A 26 -3.67 12.15 -20.18
C LEU A 26 -2.26 12.72 -20.34
N LYS A 27 -2.13 14.05 -20.40
CA LYS A 27 -0.83 14.74 -20.44
C LYS A 27 0.00 14.46 -19.19
N LEU A 28 -0.61 14.46 -18.01
CA LEU A 28 0.09 14.15 -16.76
C LEU A 28 0.54 12.69 -16.74
N HIS A 29 -0.31 11.75 -17.16
CA HIS A 29 0.02 10.34 -17.21
C HIS A 29 1.12 10.05 -18.24
N GLN A 30 1.02 10.62 -19.44
CA GLN A 30 2.09 10.57 -20.44
C GLN A 30 3.36 11.22 -19.93
N SER A 31 3.29 12.37 -19.25
CA SER A 31 4.47 13.04 -18.68
C SER A 31 5.14 12.18 -17.61
N LEU A 32 4.37 11.52 -16.74
CA LEU A 32 4.87 10.60 -15.73
C LEU A 32 5.49 9.35 -16.35
N ASP A 33 4.85 8.77 -17.37
CA ASP A 33 5.31 7.57 -18.06
C ASP A 33 6.55 7.88 -18.92
N GLU A 34 6.58 9.04 -19.58
CA GLU A 34 7.77 9.55 -20.27
C GLU A 34 8.90 9.89 -19.30
N HIS A 35 8.62 10.47 -18.13
CA HIS A 35 9.64 10.71 -17.12
C HIS A 35 10.19 9.38 -16.62
N PHE A 36 9.32 8.43 -16.29
CA PHE A 36 9.70 7.09 -15.89
C PHE A 36 10.57 6.43 -16.97
N HIS A 37 10.16 6.48 -18.23
CA HIS A 37 10.91 5.91 -19.34
C HIS A 37 12.21 6.66 -19.66
N ARG A 38 12.24 7.99 -19.60
CA ARG A 38 13.48 8.79 -19.76
C ARG A 38 14.47 8.48 -18.65
N HIS A 39 14.01 8.30 -17.41
CA HIS A 39 14.85 7.93 -16.28
C HIS A 39 15.37 6.49 -16.39
N VAL A 40 14.54 5.53 -16.81
CA VAL A 40 14.99 4.15 -17.11
C VAL A 40 16.00 4.15 -18.28
N LYS A 41 15.76 4.93 -19.34
CA LYS A 41 16.67 5.06 -20.50
C LYS A 41 18.01 5.69 -20.12
N ARG A 42 18.02 6.71 -19.25
CA ARG A 42 19.27 7.31 -18.72
C ARG A 42 20.01 6.38 -17.76
N SER A 43 19.29 5.55 -17.02
CA SER A 43 19.86 4.57 -16.08
C SER A 43 20.46 3.35 -16.77
N SER A 44 19.98 3.01 -17.97
CA SER A 44 20.34 1.77 -18.65
C SER A 44 21.61 1.85 -19.50
N MET A 45 22.10 3.03 -19.91
CA MET A 45 22.98 3.08 -21.10
C MET A 45 24.39 3.63 -20.96
N CYS A 46 24.78 4.41 -19.95
CA CYS A 46 26.21 4.84 -19.90
C CYS A 46 26.89 4.86 -18.54
N CYS A 47 26.19 4.77 -17.41
CA CYS A 47 26.84 4.63 -16.12
C CYS A 47 25.97 3.77 -15.20
N PHE A 48 26.36 2.51 -14.98
CA PHE A 48 26.08 1.79 -13.72
C PHE A 48 26.84 2.45 -12.55
N GLY A 49 26.89 3.79 -12.53
CA GLY A 49 27.42 4.58 -11.46
C GLY A 49 26.46 4.51 -10.27
N LYS A 50 27.01 4.64 -9.08
CA LYS A 50 26.38 4.47 -7.75
C LYS A 50 24.99 5.14 -7.54
N THR A 51 24.51 5.98 -8.46
CA THR A 51 23.28 6.79 -8.33
C THR A 51 22.03 6.17 -8.95
N ALA A 52 22.11 5.38 -10.03
CA ALA A 52 20.91 4.86 -10.71
C ALA A 52 20.18 3.75 -9.93
N GLY A 53 20.94 2.86 -9.28
CA GLY A 53 20.36 1.85 -8.37
C GLY A 53 19.66 2.48 -7.17
N CYS A 54 20.20 3.60 -6.67
CA CYS A 54 19.64 4.32 -5.52
C CYS A 54 18.27 4.95 -5.86
N ASP A 55 18.08 5.55 -7.03
CA ASP A 55 16.78 6.15 -7.41
C ASP A 55 15.67 5.08 -7.55
N VAL A 56 15.95 3.95 -8.21
CA VAL A 56 14.98 2.86 -8.34
C VAL A 56 14.67 2.25 -6.97
N PHE A 57 15.69 2.03 -6.14
CA PHE A 57 15.53 1.53 -4.78
C PHE A 57 14.66 2.47 -3.94
N MET A 58 14.97 3.77 -3.92
CA MET A 58 14.23 4.76 -3.13
C MET A 58 12.77 4.87 -3.60
N ARG A 59 12.50 4.78 -4.90
CA ARG A 59 11.13 4.79 -5.42
C ARG A 59 10.35 3.53 -5.02
N ILE A 60 10.94 2.35 -5.16
CA ILE A 60 10.27 1.10 -4.76
C ILE A 60 10.04 1.12 -3.25
N PHE A 61 11.03 1.55 -2.47
CA PHE A 61 10.91 1.72 -1.03
C PHE A 61 9.77 2.68 -0.68
N LEU A 62 9.69 3.86 -1.29
CA LEU A 62 8.63 4.83 -1.04
C LEU A 62 7.23 4.33 -1.47
N VAL A 63 7.15 3.55 -2.55
CA VAL A 63 5.86 2.99 -3.04
C VAL A 63 5.39 1.82 -2.16
N GLN A 64 6.31 1.01 -1.65
CA GLN A 64 6.02 -0.16 -0.83
C GLN A 64 5.87 0.18 0.66
N ASN A 65 6.48 1.27 1.12
CA ASN A 65 6.40 1.70 2.51
C ASN A 65 4.98 2.21 2.81
N PRO A 66 4.28 1.69 3.83
CA PRO A 66 2.95 2.15 4.20
C PRO A 66 2.88 3.66 4.50
N LEU A 67 3.95 4.25 5.06
CA LEU A 67 4.06 5.70 5.26
C LEU A 67 4.15 6.43 3.93
N GLY A 68 4.97 5.92 3.00
CA GLY A 68 5.07 6.46 1.65
C GLY A 68 3.74 6.34 0.89
N ALA A 69 3.05 5.21 1.00
CA ALA A 69 1.72 5.02 0.43
C ALA A 69 0.66 5.96 1.04
N ALA A 70 0.77 6.30 2.32
CA ALA A 70 -0.08 7.31 2.95
C ALA A 70 0.16 8.70 2.38
N LEU A 71 1.43 9.07 2.16
CA LEU A 71 1.87 10.40 1.71
C LEU A 71 1.74 10.62 0.19
N VAL A 72 1.99 9.60 -0.63
CA VAL A 72 1.89 9.68 -2.08
C VAL A 72 0.42 9.82 -2.46
N GLN A 73 0.01 10.96 -3.00
CA GLN A 73 -1.37 11.20 -3.43
C GLN A 73 -1.84 10.10 -4.40
N CYS A 74 -2.67 9.16 -3.95
CA CYS A 74 -3.47 8.38 -4.91
C CYS A 74 -4.75 9.14 -5.17
N HIS A 75 -5.07 9.29 -6.45
CA HIS A 75 -6.35 9.82 -6.87
C HIS A 75 -7.53 8.93 -6.43
N PHE A 76 -7.26 7.65 -6.15
CA PHE A 76 -8.29 6.64 -5.92
C PHE A 76 -8.73 6.46 -4.47
N MET A 77 -7.88 6.81 -3.50
CA MET A 77 -8.18 6.71 -2.07
C MET A 77 -8.00 8.06 -1.42
N SER A 78 -8.98 8.48 -0.62
CA SER A 78 -8.79 9.63 0.27
C SER A 78 -7.65 9.34 1.25
N SER A 79 -6.89 10.38 1.61
CA SER A 79 -5.83 10.28 2.62
C SER A 79 -6.36 9.68 3.92
N GLY A 80 -7.56 10.08 4.36
CA GLY A 80 -8.19 9.58 5.58
C GLY A 80 -8.48 8.07 5.57
N LEU A 81 -8.81 7.48 4.42
CA LEU A 81 -9.09 6.04 4.35
C LEU A 81 -7.79 5.22 4.45
N ARG A 82 -6.68 5.77 3.96
CA ARG A 82 -5.35 5.15 4.12
C ARG A 82 -4.84 5.22 5.54
N THR A 83 -4.99 6.36 6.20
CA THR A 83 -4.63 6.49 7.62
C THR A 83 -5.48 5.58 8.48
N LEU A 84 -6.77 5.39 8.14
CA LEU A 84 -7.62 4.41 8.82
C LEU A 84 -7.07 2.98 8.67
N PHE A 85 -6.71 2.53 7.47
CA PHE A 85 -6.13 1.19 7.29
C PHE A 85 -4.80 1.02 8.02
N PHE A 86 -3.92 2.02 7.97
CA PHE A 86 -2.68 2.00 8.75
C PHE A 86 -2.96 1.91 10.26
N GLN A 87 -3.91 2.69 10.76
CA GLN A 87 -4.33 2.64 12.16
C GLN A 87 -4.88 1.27 12.55
N MET A 88 -5.69 0.64 11.68
CA MET A 88 -6.21 -0.70 11.91
C MET A 88 -5.09 -1.74 12.01
N GLU A 89 -4.08 -1.67 11.14
CA GLU A 89 -2.91 -2.57 11.16
C GLU A 89 -2.12 -2.40 12.46
N VAL A 90 -1.81 -1.15 12.85
CA VAL A 90 -1.05 -0.85 14.08
C VAL A 90 -1.83 -1.26 15.33
N CYS A 91 -3.09 -0.84 15.48
CA CYS A 91 -3.90 -1.19 16.64
C CYS A 91 -4.17 -2.69 16.73
N GLY A 92 -4.40 -3.36 15.60
CA GLY A 92 -4.61 -4.80 15.53
C GLY A 92 -3.36 -5.58 15.96
N ALA A 93 -2.18 -5.17 15.50
CA ALA A 93 -0.92 -5.80 15.87
C ALA A 93 -0.63 -5.64 17.37
N LEU A 94 -0.85 -4.45 17.93
CA LEU A 94 -0.69 -4.17 19.36
C LEU A 94 -1.67 -5.00 20.22
N MET A 95 -2.94 -5.06 19.82
CA MET A 95 -3.97 -5.85 20.51
C MET A 95 -3.63 -7.34 20.48
N LEU A 96 -3.23 -7.88 19.33
CA LEU A 96 -2.85 -9.29 19.22
C LEU A 96 -1.56 -9.60 19.99
N GLY A 97 -0.58 -8.68 19.97
CA GLY A 97 0.58 -8.77 20.85
C GLY A 97 0.17 -8.89 22.32
N ALA A 98 -0.72 -8.02 22.79
CA ALA A 98 -1.24 -8.06 24.15
C ALA A 98 -1.96 -9.40 24.47
N LEU A 99 -2.79 -9.88 23.54
CA LEU A 99 -3.44 -11.19 23.65
C LEU A 99 -2.43 -12.34 23.78
N PHE A 100 -1.36 -12.32 22.97
CA PHE A 100 -0.31 -13.34 23.06
C PHE A 100 0.41 -13.30 24.40
N PHE A 101 0.81 -12.11 24.89
CA PHE A 101 1.43 -11.95 26.21
C PHE A 101 0.52 -12.43 27.34
N GLN A 102 -0.79 -12.17 27.23
CA GLN A 102 -1.78 -12.67 28.19
C GLN A 102 -1.92 -14.20 28.13
N SER A 103 -1.93 -14.78 26.93
CA SER A 103 -2.08 -16.23 26.72
C SER A 103 -0.89 -17.06 27.20
N GLN A 104 0.32 -16.50 27.14
CA GLN A 104 1.54 -17.19 27.59
C GLN A 104 1.66 -17.26 29.12
N GLY A 105 0.74 -16.66 29.86
CA GLY A 105 0.77 -16.65 31.33
C GLY A 105 1.95 -15.87 31.93
N ARG A 106 2.82 -15.25 31.11
CA ARG A 106 3.94 -14.43 31.59
C ARG A 106 3.48 -13.23 32.42
N ALA A 107 2.28 -12.72 32.15
CA ALA A 107 1.64 -11.65 32.94
C ALA A 107 1.07 -12.11 34.29
N LYS A 108 1.08 -13.41 34.62
CA LYS A 108 0.54 -13.96 35.86
C LYS A 108 1.48 -15.02 36.43
N ASN A 109 2.41 -14.60 37.28
CA ASN A 109 2.43 -14.95 38.71
C ASN A 109 3.83 -14.66 39.29
N ARG A 110 3.96 -13.55 40.03
CA ARG A 110 5.18 -13.22 40.80
C ARG A 110 5.48 -14.23 41.94
N GLN A 111 4.65 -15.25 42.13
CA GLN A 111 4.77 -16.25 43.21
C GLN A 111 5.20 -17.64 42.71
N LEU A 112 5.90 -17.78 41.58
CA LEU A 112 6.61 -19.05 41.37
C LEU A 112 7.78 -19.16 42.36
N PRO A 113 7.89 -20.26 43.13
CA PRO A 113 8.97 -20.44 44.10
C PRO A 113 10.33 -20.40 43.40
N ALA A 114 11.31 -19.76 44.04
CA ALA A 114 12.66 -19.53 43.51
C ALA A 114 13.37 -20.80 43.01
N ALA A 115 12.97 -21.98 43.52
CA ALA A 115 13.46 -23.28 43.11
C ALA A 115 13.19 -23.64 41.63
N CYS A 116 12.27 -22.94 40.94
CA CYS A 116 12.03 -23.14 39.50
C CYS A 116 12.81 -22.18 38.60
N ARG A 117 13.63 -21.27 39.17
CA ARG A 117 14.35 -20.22 38.43
C ARG A 117 15.81 -20.57 38.15
N GLU A 118 16.28 -21.71 38.62
CA GLU A 118 17.69 -22.09 38.57
C GLU A 118 18.01 -22.86 37.29
N GLY A 119 18.74 -22.21 36.37
CA GLY A 119 19.77 -22.92 35.59
C GLY A 119 19.85 -22.65 34.10
N GLY A 120 18.87 -22.00 33.47
CA GLY A 120 18.97 -21.65 32.05
C GLY A 120 19.19 -20.16 31.90
N GLU A 121 20.40 -19.71 31.57
CA GLU A 121 20.54 -18.43 30.86
C GLU A 121 19.71 -18.56 29.58
N GLU A 122 18.50 -17.98 29.59
CA GLU A 122 17.69 -17.90 28.37
C GLU A 122 18.56 -17.21 27.32
N SER A 123 18.92 -17.96 26.27
CA SER A 123 19.71 -17.41 25.19
C SER A 123 18.94 -16.22 24.62
N ILE A 124 19.61 -15.07 24.50
CA ILE A 124 19.04 -13.86 23.88
C ILE A 124 18.40 -14.19 22.53
N GLY A 125 18.91 -15.20 21.82
CA GLY A 125 18.34 -15.69 20.57
C GLY A 125 16.94 -16.32 20.69
N GLU A 126 16.65 -17.04 21.77
CA GLU A 126 15.32 -17.65 21.99
C GLU A 126 14.27 -16.58 22.29
N MET A 127 14.62 -15.62 23.16
CA MET A 127 13.77 -14.47 23.46
C MET A 127 13.47 -13.65 22.20
N LEU A 128 14.52 -13.32 21.42
CA LEU A 128 14.38 -12.56 20.19
C LEU A 128 13.55 -13.32 19.14
N GLY A 129 13.80 -14.62 18.99
CA GLY A 129 13.07 -15.49 18.06
C GLY A 129 11.59 -15.57 18.42
N GLN A 130 11.25 -15.70 19.70
CA GLN A 130 9.88 -15.72 20.17
C GLN A 130 9.16 -14.39 19.91
N ILE A 131 9.81 -13.25 20.22
CA ILE A 131 9.26 -11.91 19.96
C ILE A 131 8.97 -11.74 18.45
N LEU A 132 9.91 -12.13 17.60
CA LEU A 132 9.79 -11.99 16.16
C LEU A 132 8.71 -12.90 15.58
N ALA A 133 8.60 -14.14 16.06
CA ALA A 133 7.58 -15.08 15.64
C ALA A 133 6.16 -14.60 16.03
N VAL A 134 5.99 -14.17 17.30
CA VAL A 134 4.70 -13.66 17.80
C VAL A 134 4.32 -12.37 17.09
N GLY A 135 5.27 -11.44 16.94
CA GLY A 135 5.04 -10.18 16.22
C GLY A 135 4.59 -10.42 14.79
N THR A 136 5.27 -11.32 14.05
CA THR A 136 4.93 -11.66 12.67
C THR A 136 3.54 -12.31 12.57
N ALA A 137 3.22 -13.25 13.47
CA ALA A 137 1.91 -13.89 13.50
C ALA A 137 0.78 -12.89 13.82
N ALA A 138 1.01 -12.01 14.80
CA ALA A 138 0.08 -10.94 15.17
C ALA A 138 -0.18 -9.99 14.00
N MET A 139 0.84 -9.57 13.27
CA MET A 139 0.67 -8.73 12.07
C MET A 139 -0.16 -9.43 11.00
N LEU A 140 0.17 -10.68 10.66
CA LEU A 140 -0.56 -11.42 9.63
C LEU A 140 -2.04 -11.51 9.96
N LEU A 141 -2.38 -11.80 11.21
CA LEU A 141 -3.76 -11.83 11.67
C LEU A 141 -4.40 -10.43 11.71
N ALA A 142 -3.66 -9.39 12.14
CA ALA A 142 -4.11 -8.00 12.16
C ALA A 142 -4.38 -7.43 10.76
N THR A 143 -3.71 -7.94 9.72
CA THR A 143 -3.95 -7.50 8.35
C THR A 143 -5.25 -8.05 7.76
N LEU A 144 -5.82 -9.13 8.30
CA LEU A 144 -7.02 -9.76 7.72
C LEU A 144 -8.23 -8.80 7.69
N PRO A 145 -8.61 -8.11 8.79
CA PRO A 145 -9.69 -7.13 8.75
C PRO A 145 -9.42 -5.99 7.77
N ALA A 146 -8.19 -5.46 7.74
CA ALA A 146 -7.80 -4.38 6.84
C ALA A 146 -7.90 -4.81 5.36
N LYS A 147 -7.40 -6.01 5.02
CA LYS A 147 -7.49 -6.56 3.66
C LYS A 147 -8.92 -6.84 3.24
N LEU A 148 -9.76 -7.34 4.15
CA LEU A 148 -11.18 -7.56 3.89
C LEU A 148 -11.89 -6.24 3.54
N LEU A 149 -11.67 -5.20 4.34
CA LEU A 149 -12.22 -3.86 4.05
C LEU A 149 -11.63 -3.26 2.77
N ASN A 150 -10.34 -3.43 2.52
CA ASN A 150 -9.68 -2.94 1.30
C ASN A 150 -10.20 -3.66 0.04
N SER A 151 -10.56 -4.94 0.15
CA SER A 151 -11.21 -5.67 -0.95
C SER A 151 -12.54 -5.04 -1.35
N MET A 152 -13.35 -4.59 -0.38
CA MET A 152 -14.59 -3.85 -0.65
C MET A 152 -14.36 -2.50 -1.34
N HIS A 153 -13.16 -1.93 -1.21
CA HIS A 153 -12.78 -0.68 -1.86
C HIS A 153 -12.38 -0.86 -3.34
N HIS A 154 -12.49 -2.07 -3.92
CA HIS A 154 -12.18 -2.26 -5.33
C HIS A 154 -13.18 -1.52 -6.25
N ARG A 155 -12.81 -0.31 -6.66
CA ARG A 155 -13.61 0.53 -7.58
C ARG A 155 -13.31 0.14 -9.02
N ARG A 156 -14.34 -0.31 -9.75
CA ARG A 156 -14.28 -0.47 -11.21
C ARG A 156 -14.78 0.79 -11.90
N PHE A 157 -13.93 1.40 -12.72
CA PHE A 157 -14.30 2.54 -13.54
C PHE A 157 -15.14 2.05 -14.72
N LYS A 158 -16.37 2.54 -14.81
CA LYS A 158 -17.24 2.37 -15.99
C LYS A 158 -17.24 3.70 -16.73
N ARG A 159 -17.13 3.64 -18.06
CA ARG A 159 -17.36 4.81 -18.91
C ARG A 159 -18.85 5.02 -19.03
N PHE A 160 -19.27 6.28 -18.98
CA PHE A 160 -20.66 6.71 -19.12
C PHE A 160 -20.74 7.73 -20.25
N ASP A 161 -21.88 7.78 -20.93
CA ASP A 161 -22.07 8.61 -22.13
C ASP A 161 -22.00 10.11 -21.83
N TYR A 162 -22.48 10.53 -20.65
CA TYR A 162 -22.45 11.92 -20.20
C TYR A 162 -22.43 12.04 -18.67
N GLU A 163 -21.88 13.15 -18.16
CA GLU A 163 -21.87 13.45 -16.73
C GLU A 163 -23.30 13.69 -16.21
N GLY A 164 -23.63 13.07 -15.07
CA GLY A 164 -24.93 13.25 -14.43
C GLY A 164 -26.03 12.28 -14.89
N CYS A 165 -25.71 11.31 -15.77
CA CYS A 165 -26.65 10.23 -16.09
C CYS A 165 -27.07 9.47 -14.81
N PRO A 166 -28.28 8.88 -14.78
CA PRO A 166 -28.78 8.14 -13.61
C PRO A 166 -27.83 7.04 -13.11
N GLU A 167 -27.15 6.37 -14.03
CA GLU A 167 -26.19 5.29 -13.77
C GLU A 167 -24.93 5.82 -13.08
N TRP A 168 -24.40 6.97 -13.54
CA TRP A 168 -23.28 7.65 -12.92
C TRP A 168 -23.60 8.06 -11.48
N LYS A 169 -24.79 8.65 -11.25
CA LYS A 169 -25.26 9.01 -9.90
C LYS A 169 -25.40 7.79 -9.00
N ARG A 170 -25.93 6.68 -9.53
CA ARG A 170 -26.04 5.41 -8.80
C ARG A 170 -24.68 4.85 -8.42
N GLN A 171 -23.70 4.89 -9.34
CA GLN A 171 -22.33 4.47 -9.06
C GLN A 171 -21.67 5.33 -7.97
N LEU A 172 -21.80 6.65 -8.06
CA LEU A 172 -21.28 7.57 -7.04
C LEU A 172 -21.91 7.32 -5.66
N ARG A 173 -23.23 7.08 -5.62
CA ARG A 173 -23.94 6.74 -4.37
C ARG A 173 -23.41 5.44 -3.78
N ASN A 174 -23.20 4.41 -4.61
CA ASN A 174 -22.64 3.14 -4.15
C ASN A 174 -21.24 3.31 -3.57
N TRP A 175 -20.36 4.10 -4.22
CA TRP A 175 -19.02 4.39 -3.69
C TRP A 175 -19.08 5.13 -2.35
N ARG A 176 -19.97 6.11 -2.19
CA ARG A 176 -20.14 6.81 -0.90
C ARG A 176 -20.65 5.87 0.20
N ILE A 177 -21.54 4.94 -0.14
CA ILE A 177 -22.03 3.95 0.83
C ILE A 177 -20.90 3.00 1.24
N GLN A 178 -20.11 2.51 0.28
CA GLN A 178 -18.92 1.68 0.56
C GLN A 178 -17.93 2.41 1.47
N ASP A 179 -17.62 3.68 1.19
CA ASP A 179 -16.71 4.47 2.01
C ASP A 179 -17.25 4.63 3.44
N ARG A 180 -18.55 4.90 3.61
CA ARG A 180 -19.19 4.98 4.93
C ARG A 180 -19.12 3.66 5.69
N ILE A 181 -19.37 2.54 5.02
CA ILE A 181 -19.25 1.20 5.59
C ILE A 181 -17.81 0.97 6.09
N ILE A 182 -16.82 1.24 5.24
CA ILE A 182 -15.40 1.09 5.60
C ILE A 182 -15.04 1.95 6.83
N TRP A 183 -15.49 3.21 6.86
CA TRP A 183 -15.27 4.08 8.02
C TRP A 183 -15.91 3.54 9.29
N VAL A 184 -17.18 3.13 9.25
CA VAL A 184 -17.87 2.60 10.44
C VAL A 184 -17.19 1.33 10.96
N PHE A 185 -16.94 0.35 10.11
CA PHE A 185 -16.31 -0.90 10.54
C PHE A 185 -14.84 -0.72 10.94
N GLY A 186 -14.09 0.10 10.20
CA GLY A 186 -12.69 0.38 10.53
C GLY A 186 -12.55 1.12 11.86
N SER A 187 -13.36 2.15 12.10
CA SER A 187 -13.35 2.87 13.38
C SER A 187 -13.83 2.02 14.54
N LEU A 188 -14.87 1.19 14.35
CA LEU A 188 -15.33 0.25 15.37
C LEU A 188 -14.24 -0.76 15.75
N TYR A 189 -13.56 -1.33 14.76
CA TYR A 189 -12.43 -2.24 14.99
C TYR A 189 -11.29 -1.57 15.74
N CYS A 190 -10.87 -0.36 15.33
CA CYS A 190 -9.84 0.40 16.04
C CYS A 190 -10.26 0.70 17.49
N GLY A 191 -11.51 1.11 17.71
CA GLY A 191 -12.04 1.36 19.05
C GLY A 191 -12.01 0.11 19.93
N PHE A 192 -12.39 -1.05 19.38
CA PHE A 192 -12.28 -2.34 20.08
C PHE A 192 -10.83 -2.70 20.43
N CYS A 193 -9.89 -2.52 19.49
CA CYS A 193 -8.47 -2.77 19.73
C CYS A 193 -7.93 -1.88 20.85
N ILE A 194 -8.24 -0.58 20.82
CA ILE A 194 -7.83 0.39 21.84
C ILE A 194 -8.43 0.03 23.20
N PHE A 195 -9.72 -0.29 23.26
CA PHE A 195 -10.38 -0.72 24.49
C PHE A 195 -9.69 -1.95 25.10
N PHE A 196 -9.38 -2.96 24.28
CA PHE A 196 -8.66 -4.14 24.72
C PHE A 196 -7.26 -3.79 25.26
N ILE A 197 -6.51 -2.95 24.55
CA ILE A 197 -5.18 -2.50 24.98
C ILE A 197 -5.26 -1.80 26.34
N ILE A 198 -6.25 -0.93 26.56
CA ILE A 198 -6.44 -0.25 27.84
C ILE A 198 -6.74 -1.25 28.96
N VAL A 199 -7.64 -2.21 28.73
CA VAL A 199 -7.96 -3.26 29.70
C VAL A 199 -6.73 -4.12 30.00
N PHE A 200 -5.94 -4.46 28.98
CA PHE A 200 -4.69 -5.17 29.15
C PHE A 200 -3.74 -4.38 30.06
N LEU A 201 -3.43 -3.12 29.71
CA LEU A 201 -2.55 -2.24 30.47
C LEU A 201 -3.01 -2.02 31.93
N ALA A 202 -4.32 -2.09 32.20
CA ALA A 202 -4.84 -2.00 33.56
C ALA A 202 -4.60 -3.27 34.40
N ASN A 203 -4.32 -4.41 33.78
CA ASN A 203 -4.21 -5.72 34.44
C ASN A 203 -2.78 -6.29 34.48
N VAL A 204 -1.86 -5.74 33.70
CA VAL A 204 -0.50 -6.26 33.56
C VAL A 204 0.49 -5.50 34.47
N SER A 205 1.61 -6.13 34.78
CA SER A 205 2.63 -5.56 35.66
C SER A 205 3.52 -4.57 34.92
N GLU A 206 4.08 -3.57 35.62
CA GLU A 206 4.93 -2.53 35.00
C GLU A 206 6.12 -3.13 34.21
N GLU A 207 6.72 -4.22 34.68
CA GLU A 207 7.83 -4.89 34.00
C GLU A 207 7.44 -5.51 32.64
N ASP A 208 6.18 -5.90 32.49
CA ASP A 208 5.66 -6.51 31.27
C ASP A 208 5.15 -5.45 30.28
N HIS A 209 4.81 -4.24 30.77
CA HIS A 209 4.38 -3.12 29.93
C HIS A 209 5.48 -2.71 28.95
N ASP A 210 6.69 -2.52 29.45
CA ASP A 210 7.82 -2.07 28.65
C ASP A 210 8.20 -3.10 27.58
N LYS A 211 8.19 -4.39 27.94
CA LYS A 211 8.47 -5.48 27.01
C LYS A 211 7.42 -5.54 25.92
N TRP A 212 6.14 -5.53 26.27
CA TRP A 212 5.04 -5.53 25.30
C TRP A 212 5.13 -4.30 24.38
N PHE A 213 5.31 -3.11 24.93
CA PHE A 213 5.41 -1.88 24.14
C PHE A 213 6.60 -1.94 23.19
N LEU A 214 7.76 -2.41 23.65
CA LEU A 214 8.94 -2.59 22.81
C LEU A 214 8.67 -3.59 21.67
N THR A 215 7.96 -4.71 21.93
CA THR A 215 7.57 -5.63 20.85
C THR A 215 6.67 -4.96 19.82
N GLY A 216 5.75 -4.09 20.26
CA GLY A 216 4.91 -3.28 19.38
C GLY A 216 5.70 -2.30 18.51
N VAL A 217 6.66 -1.59 19.10
CA VAL A 217 7.54 -0.66 18.37
C VAL A 217 8.39 -1.42 17.35
N VAL A 218 9.02 -2.53 17.76
CA VAL A 218 9.82 -3.37 16.86
C VAL A 218 8.97 -3.89 15.70
N ALA A 219 7.74 -4.32 15.99
CA ALA A 219 6.78 -4.74 14.97
C ALA A 219 6.49 -3.62 13.95
N VAL A 220 6.15 -2.41 14.42
CA VAL A 220 5.89 -1.27 13.53
C VAL A 220 7.13 -0.92 12.71
N VAL A 221 8.32 -0.89 13.30
CA VAL A 221 9.58 -0.61 12.60
C VAL A 221 9.88 -1.68 11.54
N GLN A 222 9.65 -2.95 11.87
CA GLN A 222 9.83 -4.06 10.94
C GLN A 222 8.93 -3.91 9.71
N ASP A 223 7.65 -3.59 9.90
CA ASP A 223 6.70 -3.45 8.79
C ASP A 223 6.88 -2.16 8.00
N THR A 224 7.23 -1.07 8.66
CA THR A 224 7.36 0.24 8.01
C THR A 224 8.72 0.44 7.35
N ILE A 225 9.79 -0.19 7.85
CA ILE A 225 11.15 0.05 7.36
C ILE A 225 11.76 -1.25 6.81
N LEU A 226 11.80 -2.32 7.62
CA LEU A 226 12.56 -3.52 7.26
C LEU A 226 11.96 -4.24 6.05
N ILE A 227 10.65 -4.53 6.05
CA ILE A 227 9.99 -5.25 4.95
C ILE A 227 10.08 -4.45 3.63
N PRO A 228 9.73 -3.15 3.57
CA PRO A 228 9.87 -2.36 2.35
C PRO A 228 11.32 -2.28 1.86
N PHE A 229 12.30 -2.23 2.78
CA PHE A 229 13.72 -2.27 2.44
C PHE A 229 14.11 -3.58 1.77
N VAL A 230 13.73 -4.71 2.37
CA VAL A 230 13.99 -6.05 1.81
C VAL A 230 13.32 -6.22 0.45
N VAL A 231 12.06 -5.83 0.32
CA VAL A 231 11.32 -5.89 -0.96
C VAL A 231 11.97 -5.01 -2.02
N ALA A 232 12.37 -3.78 -1.66
CA ALA A 232 13.04 -2.86 -2.57
C ALA A 232 14.42 -3.37 -3.05
N LEU A 233 15.07 -4.23 -2.27
CA LEU A 233 16.33 -4.87 -2.64
C LEU A 233 16.12 -6.15 -3.46
N VAL A 234 15.23 -7.04 -3.01
CA VAL A 234 15.04 -8.38 -3.59
C VAL A 234 14.34 -8.32 -4.94
N VAL A 235 13.30 -7.49 -5.12
CA VAL A 235 12.51 -7.46 -6.35
C VAL A 235 13.36 -7.05 -7.58
N PRO A 236 14.18 -5.97 -7.54
CA PRO A 236 15.06 -5.63 -8.66
C PRO A 236 16.10 -6.72 -8.95
N LEU A 237 16.67 -7.35 -7.91
CA LEU A 237 17.62 -8.44 -8.09
C LEU A 237 16.97 -9.63 -8.81
N LEU A 238 15.77 -10.05 -8.39
CA LEU A 238 15.02 -11.11 -9.05
C LEU A 238 14.69 -10.75 -10.50
N ALA A 239 14.35 -9.48 -10.78
CA ALA A 239 14.10 -9.02 -12.14
C ALA A 239 15.36 -9.10 -13.02
N VAL A 240 16.52 -8.66 -12.52
CA VAL A 240 17.81 -8.73 -13.24
C VAL A 240 18.22 -10.18 -13.50
N VAL A 241 18.07 -11.05 -12.49
CA VAL A 241 18.34 -12.48 -12.62
C VAL A 241 17.41 -13.11 -13.66
N SER A 242 16.10 -12.82 -13.59
CA SER A 242 15.11 -13.33 -14.54
C SER A 242 15.40 -12.90 -15.98
N ILE A 243 15.71 -11.62 -16.21
CA ILE A 243 16.09 -11.11 -17.53
C ILE A 243 17.37 -11.78 -18.03
N SER A 244 18.35 -11.97 -17.15
CA SER A 244 19.61 -12.63 -17.50
C SER A 244 19.42 -14.11 -17.84
N LEU A 245 18.56 -14.83 -17.12
CA LEU A 245 18.20 -16.21 -17.40
C LEU A 245 17.47 -16.32 -18.73
N VAL A 246 16.45 -15.49 -18.97
CA VAL A 246 15.69 -15.47 -20.24
C VAL A 246 16.58 -15.15 -21.43
N SER A 247 17.50 -14.17 -21.30
CA SER A 247 18.47 -13.83 -22.35
C SER A 247 19.41 -15.01 -22.65
N LYS A 248 19.92 -15.69 -21.62
CA LYS A 248 20.74 -16.90 -21.79
C LYS A 248 19.97 -18.02 -22.48
N MET A 249 18.73 -18.29 -22.06
CA MET A 249 17.91 -19.37 -22.61
C MET A 249 17.54 -19.13 -24.08
N LYS A 250 17.22 -17.89 -24.45
CA LYS A 250 16.81 -17.57 -25.83
C LYS A 250 17.98 -17.34 -26.78
N LYS A 251 19.23 -17.28 -26.30
CA LYS A 251 20.41 -16.83 -27.08
C LYS A 251 20.19 -15.47 -27.79
N VAL A 252 19.26 -14.67 -27.29
CA VAL A 252 18.97 -13.33 -27.83
C VAL A 252 19.77 -12.32 -27.03
N ASN A 253 20.37 -11.36 -27.74
CA ASN A 253 21.16 -10.31 -27.11
C ASN A 253 20.27 -9.46 -26.20
N LYS A 254 20.79 -9.04 -25.04
CA LYS A 254 19.98 -8.33 -24.03
C LYS A 254 19.38 -7.03 -24.58
N THR A 255 20.09 -6.39 -25.50
CA THR A 255 19.67 -5.17 -26.20
C THR A 255 18.40 -5.40 -27.01
N ASP A 256 18.31 -6.53 -27.69
CA ASP A 256 17.26 -6.78 -28.68
C ASP A 256 15.91 -7.01 -28.00
N LEU A 257 15.90 -7.67 -26.83
CA LEU A 257 14.69 -7.85 -26.02
C LEU A 257 14.13 -6.53 -25.48
N VAL A 258 15.01 -5.58 -25.15
CA VAL A 258 14.59 -4.27 -24.64
C VAL A 258 14.06 -3.40 -25.79
N GLU A 259 14.67 -3.47 -26.97
CA GLU A 259 14.21 -2.76 -28.16
C GLU A 259 12.90 -3.31 -28.72
N GLU A 260 12.73 -4.63 -28.77
CA GLU A 260 11.49 -5.27 -29.26
C GLU A 260 10.28 -4.86 -28.41
N ARG A 261 10.42 -4.90 -27.08
CA ARG A 261 9.35 -4.46 -26.17
C ARG A 261 9.01 -2.98 -26.35
N ARG A 262 10.02 -2.14 -26.62
CA ARG A 262 9.80 -0.71 -26.93
C ARG A 262 9.04 -0.53 -28.24
N ALA A 263 9.40 -1.29 -29.28
CA ALA A 263 8.71 -1.22 -30.57
C ALA A 263 7.22 -1.60 -30.44
N VAL A 264 6.91 -2.63 -29.64
CA VAL A 264 5.52 -3.03 -29.35
C VAL A 264 4.75 -1.92 -28.62
N ILE A 265 5.34 -1.30 -27.59
CA ILE A 265 4.70 -0.20 -26.85
C ILE A 265 4.47 1.01 -27.75
N LEU A 266 5.46 1.40 -28.56
CA LEU A 266 5.33 2.52 -29.49
C LEU A 266 4.26 2.26 -30.56
N ARG A 267 4.19 1.04 -31.11
CA ARG A 267 3.14 0.66 -32.08
C ARG A 267 1.76 0.67 -31.43
N SER A 268 1.62 0.19 -30.20
CA SER A 268 0.37 0.25 -29.43
C SER A 268 -0.08 1.68 -29.16
N ASN A 269 0.85 2.61 -28.95
CA ASN A 269 0.53 4.02 -28.69
C ASN A 269 0.23 4.78 -30.00
N GLY A 270 0.94 4.50 -31.09
CA GLY A 270 0.72 5.11 -32.40
C GLY A 270 -0.65 4.76 -33.01
N LEU A 271 -1.05 3.49 -32.97
CA LEU A 271 -2.38 3.05 -33.41
C LEU A 271 -3.52 3.72 -32.64
N ARG A 272 -3.26 4.14 -31.39
CA ARG A 272 -4.22 4.84 -30.55
C ARG A 272 -4.33 6.33 -30.87
N ALA A 273 -3.30 6.93 -31.47
CA ALA A 273 -3.32 8.33 -31.87
C ALA A 273 -4.11 8.53 -33.17
N GLU A 274 -3.98 7.62 -34.14
CA GLU A 274 -4.71 7.70 -35.42
C GLU A 274 -6.23 7.49 -35.27
N THR A 275 -6.66 6.70 -34.28
CA THR A 275 -8.08 6.46 -34.01
C THR A 275 -8.79 7.61 -33.31
N VAL A 276 -8.07 8.55 -32.69
CA VAL A 276 -8.65 9.71 -32.00
C VAL A 276 -8.78 10.94 -32.92
N GLY A 277 -8.06 10.96 -34.05
CA GLY A 277 -8.08 12.08 -35.01
C GLY A 277 -9.11 11.99 -36.15
N SER A 278 -9.90 10.91 -36.23
CA SER A 278 -10.85 10.67 -37.33
C SER A 278 -12.33 10.68 -36.91
N VAL A 279 -12.66 11.31 -35.78
CA VAL A 279 -14.05 11.47 -35.29
C VAL A 279 -14.40 12.94 -35.20
#